data_AF-A0A958M1K4-F1
#
_entry.id   AF-A0A958M1K4-F1
#
_cell.length_a   1.000
_cell.length_b   1.000
_cell.length_c   1.000
_cell.angle_alpha   90.00
_cell.angle_beta   90.00
_cell.angle_gamma   90.00
#
_symmetry.space_group_name_H-M   'P 1'
#
loop_
_entity.id
_entity.type
_entity.pdbx_description
1 polymer ?
#
loop_
_entity_poly.entity_id
_entity_poly.type
_entity_poly.pdbx_seq_one_letter_code
_entity_poly.pdbx_strand_id
1 'polypeptide(L)'
;MKNIAPYQIFFPIGIFCSILAVGVWFVQDLNWFSAPAIFIHSRLIVGGFIWSFIVGFLMTAIPRMTGTSGVNIYEFATAVGLIIFQIIQAWALDGRWFYGTNIAVVVFLLFYGGRRILKSVKPIPVFFSHVGLAMTLAILGGIYHFQGNSYMGTHLYHVGTILLLVLGIGTRFFSFLSGLPSEFENASKVQHLIFHTLGIFVCGALFFSGSGHTNGYLGLFILTLIYLLFIWRVFRSSDRPSALKYGVRIVAATIPVTFLMCWLQPLLYITWLHMLFIGCFGLITFAVATRVTLAHGSYSTDLEMKSKALWYVVGFLSLGVLSRVLYGFSDGL
;
A
#
# COMPACT_ATOMS: atom_id res chain seq x y z
N MET A 1 12.30 -25.24 17.27
CA MET A 1 11.76 -23.87 17.38
C MET A 1 10.80 -23.64 16.22
N LYS A 2 9.57 -23.19 16.47
CA LYS A 2 8.61 -22.89 15.40
C LYS A 2 9.16 -21.72 14.59
N ASN A 3 9.42 -21.90 13.29
CA ASN A 3 9.93 -20.82 12.44
C ASN A 3 8.92 -19.67 12.43
N ILE A 4 9.28 -18.54 13.03
CA ILE A 4 8.46 -17.32 13.04
C ILE A 4 8.38 -16.80 11.61
N ALA A 5 7.17 -16.60 11.10
CA ALA A 5 6.97 -16.04 9.77
C ALA A 5 7.13 -14.50 9.83
N PRO A 6 7.71 -13.86 8.79
CA PRO A 6 7.98 -12.41 8.81
C PRO A 6 6.78 -11.55 9.19
N TYR A 7 5.60 -11.84 8.66
CA TYR A 7 4.39 -11.07 8.95
C TYR A 7 4.05 -11.00 10.44
N GLN A 8 4.41 -12.01 11.24
CA GLN A 8 4.12 -12.06 12.68
C GLN A 8 4.88 -11.00 13.48
N ILE A 9 5.96 -10.44 12.92
CA ILE A 9 6.76 -9.39 13.55
C ILE A 9 6.49 -8.04 12.89
N PHE A 10 6.50 -7.97 11.56
CA PHE A 10 6.34 -6.70 10.87
C PHE A 10 4.92 -6.12 10.95
N PHE A 11 3.86 -6.95 10.97
CA PHE A 11 2.50 -6.41 11.06
C PHE A 11 2.23 -5.72 12.40
N PRO A 12 2.60 -6.30 13.57
CA PRO A 12 2.52 -5.58 14.85
C PRO A 12 3.32 -4.29 14.88
N ILE A 13 4.56 -4.29 14.34
CA ILE A 13 5.38 -3.06 14.24
C ILE A 13 4.63 -1.99 13.43
N GLY A 14 4.04 -2.38 12.30
CA GLY A 14 3.27 -1.46 11.47
C GLY A 14 2.06 -0.89 12.21
N ILE A 15 1.29 -1.72 12.91
CA ILE A 15 0.14 -1.27 13.72
C ILE A 15 0.60 -0.28 14.78
N PHE A 16 1.67 -0.59 15.51
CA PHE A 16 2.23 0.32 16.51
C PHE A 16 2.63 1.67 15.89
N CYS A 17 3.29 1.66 14.72
CA CYS A 17 3.62 2.89 14.00
C CYS A 17 2.38 3.68 13.58
N SER A 18 1.29 3.02 13.18
CA SER A 18 0.04 3.72 12.84
C SER A 18 -0.58 4.44 14.04
N ILE A 19 -0.53 3.81 15.22
CA ILE A 19 -1.01 4.40 16.47
C ILE A 19 -0.13 5.60 16.84
N LEU A 20 1.19 5.44 16.80
CA LEU A 20 2.12 6.55 17.06
C LEU A 20 1.93 7.71 16.08
N ALA A 21 1.76 7.42 14.79
CA ALA A 21 1.57 8.42 13.76
C ALA A 21 0.32 9.27 13.98
N VAL A 22 -0.76 8.70 14.50
CA VAL A 22 -1.94 9.49 14.89
C VAL A 22 -1.70 10.17 16.25
N GLY A 23 -1.00 9.48 17.15
CA GLY A 23 -0.62 9.95 18.49
C GLY A 23 0.10 11.30 18.51
N VAL A 24 0.97 11.57 17.53
CA VAL A 24 1.74 12.83 17.49
C VAL A 24 0.85 14.08 17.43
N TRP A 25 -0.36 13.98 16.89
CA TRP A 25 -1.29 15.11 16.80
C TRP A 25 -1.84 15.53 18.16
N PHE A 26 -1.95 14.60 19.13
CA PHE A 26 -2.45 14.91 20.48
C PHE A 26 -1.44 15.68 21.34
N VAL A 27 -0.17 15.71 20.92
CA VAL A 27 0.93 16.30 21.68
C VAL A 27 1.68 17.37 20.88
N GLN A 28 1.15 17.77 19.72
CA GLN A 28 1.81 18.70 18.81
C GLN A 28 2.11 20.07 19.47
N ASP A 29 1.21 20.53 20.34
CA ASP A 29 1.32 21.83 21.02
C ASP A 29 2.25 21.80 22.25
N LEU A 30 2.76 20.62 22.62
CA LEU A 30 3.63 20.45 23.78
C LEU A 30 5.11 20.71 23.46
N ASN A 31 5.45 20.98 22.18
CA ASN A 31 6.82 21.18 21.71
C ASN A 31 7.79 20.03 22.07
N TRP A 32 7.27 18.80 22.19
CA TRP A 32 8.06 17.61 22.55
C TRP A 32 9.02 17.16 21.44
N PHE A 33 8.80 17.59 20.20
CA PHE A 33 9.55 17.13 19.04
C PHE A 33 10.25 18.29 18.35
N SER A 34 11.48 18.04 17.88
CA SER A 34 12.22 18.97 17.03
C SER A 34 11.70 19.01 15.59
N ALA A 35 11.07 17.93 15.13
CA ALA A 35 10.44 17.85 13.81
C ALA A 35 8.94 18.17 13.89
N PRO A 36 8.38 18.92 12.93
CA PRO A 36 6.94 19.15 12.83
C PRO A 36 6.13 17.84 12.82
N ALA A 37 5.00 17.82 13.55
CA ALA A 37 4.13 16.66 13.68
C ALA A 37 3.70 16.07 12.32
N ILE A 38 3.46 16.92 11.32
CA ILE A 38 3.10 16.50 9.95
C ILE A 38 4.19 15.65 9.27
N PHE A 39 5.47 15.93 9.52
CA PHE A 39 6.58 15.15 8.96
C PHE A 39 6.73 13.82 9.67
N ILE A 40 6.62 13.81 11.00
CA ILE A 40 6.66 12.58 11.78
C ILE A 40 5.48 11.68 11.40
N HIS A 41 4.27 12.24 11.35
CA HIS A 41 3.05 11.56 10.94
C HIS A 41 3.21 10.88 9.58
N SER A 42 3.55 11.65 8.54
CA SER A 42 3.67 11.12 7.18
C SER A 42 4.72 10.02 7.06
N ARG A 43 5.89 10.20 7.70
CA ARG A 43 6.98 9.20 7.70
C ARG A 43 6.63 7.94 8.48
N LEU A 44 5.94 8.06 9.62
CA LEU A 44 5.46 6.90 10.38
C LEU A 44 4.32 6.16 9.67
N ILE A 45 3.40 6.86 8.99
CA ILE A 45 2.36 6.20 8.18
C ILE A 45 2.97 5.44 7.01
N VAL A 46 3.83 6.09 6.21
CA VAL A 46 4.36 5.44 5.01
C VAL A 46 5.47 4.45 5.36
N GLY A 47 6.53 4.90 6.03
CA GLY A 47 7.71 4.08 6.33
C GLY A 47 7.53 3.14 7.52
N GLY A 48 6.85 3.58 8.58
CA GLY A 48 6.63 2.75 9.77
C GLY A 48 5.50 1.74 9.56
N PHE A 49 4.30 2.22 9.22
CA PHE A 49 3.12 1.40 9.04
C PHE A 49 3.14 0.64 7.71
N ILE A 50 3.00 1.32 6.58
CA ILE A 50 2.76 0.64 5.30
C ILE A 50 3.97 -0.21 4.86
N TRP A 51 5.20 0.32 4.97
CA TRP A 51 6.39 -0.44 4.59
C TRP A 51 6.67 -1.66 5.48
N SER A 52 6.34 -1.62 6.78
CA SER A 52 6.37 -2.83 7.60
C SER A 52 5.42 -3.90 7.06
N PHE A 53 4.20 -3.52 6.67
CA PHE A 53 3.26 -4.46 6.04
C PHE A 53 3.77 -4.98 4.68
N ILE A 54 4.34 -4.13 3.83
CA ILE A 54 4.92 -4.54 2.54
C ILE A 54 6.06 -5.55 2.76
N VAL A 55 7.01 -5.25 3.65
CA VAL A 55 8.14 -6.13 3.97
C VAL A 55 7.64 -7.46 4.54
N GLY A 56 6.77 -7.42 5.55
CA GLY A 56 6.19 -8.61 6.17
C GLY A 56 5.42 -9.48 5.18
N PHE A 57 4.64 -8.86 4.30
CA PHE A 57 3.88 -9.55 3.25
C PHE A 57 4.82 -10.19 2.23
N LEU A 58 5.71 -9.43 1.60
CA LEU A 58 6.57 -9.92 0.52
C LEU A 58 7.53 -11.02 1.00
N MET A 59 8.14 -10.86 2.18
CA MET A 59 9.02 -11.88 2.74
C MET A 59 8.28 -13.16 3.15
N THR A 60 6.97 -13.08 3.40
CA THR A 60 6.13 -14.27 3.65
C THR A 60 5.61 -14.89 2.35
N ALA A 61 5.18 -14.06 1.41
CA ALA A 61 4.46 -14.46 0.21
C ALA A 61 5.39 -14.95 -0.90
N ILE A 62 6.51 -14.26 -1.16
CA ILE A 62 7.40 -14.58 -2.27
C ILE A 62 7.87 -16.04 -2.20
N PRO A 63 8.48 -16.54 -1.10
CA PRO A 63 8.93 -17.94 -1.05
C PRO A 63 7.82 -18.95 -1.35
N ARG A 64 6.59 -18.69 -0.89
CA ARG A 64 5.44 -19.57 -1.10
C ARG A 64 4.97 -19.56 -2.55
N MET A 65 4.94 -18.38 -3.16
CA MET A 65 4.56 -18.18 -4.55
C MET A 65 5.60 -18.73 -5.52
N THR A 66 6.89 -18.63 -5.18
CA THR A 66 7.99 -19.12 -6.03
C THR A 66 8.33 -20.59 -5.78
N GLY A 67 7.85 -21.17 -4.67
CA GLY A 67 8.19 -22.53 -4.25
C GLY A 67 9.62 -22.69 -3.72
N THR A 68 10.23 -21.60 -3.25
CA THR A 68 11.61 -21.59 -2.75
C THR A 68 11.68 -21.65 -1.22
N SER A 69 12.88 -21.83 -0.66
CA SER A 69 13.11 -21.77 0.78
C SER A 69 12.63 -20.45 1.40
N GLY A 70 12.18 -20.54 2.65
CA GLY A 70 11.75 -19.39 3.46
C GLY A 70 12.87 -18.38 3.72
N VAL A 71 12.57 -17.38 4.54
CA VAL A 71 13.55 -16.39 5.00
C VAL A 71 14.63 -17.06 5.86
N ASN A 72 15.89 -16.71 5.65
CA ASN A 72 16.96 -17.07 6.59
C ASN A 72 17.14 -16.02 7.70
N ILE A 73 17.89 -16.33 8.75
CA ILE A 73 18.02 -15.43 9.90
C ILE A 73 18.68 -14.08 9.54
N TYR A 74 19.64 -14.06 8.60
CA TYR A 74 20.33 -12.83 8.19
C TYR A 74 19.42 -11.92 7.35
N GLU A 75 18.65 -12.50 6.42
CA GLU A 75 17.63 -11.77 5.66
C GLU A 75 16.58 -11.18 6.60
N PHE A 76 16.15 -11.96 7.60
CA PHE A 76 15.19 -11.52 8.60
C PHE A 76 15.76 -10.38 9.47
N ALA A 77 16.96 -10.54 10.03
CA ALA A 77 17.62 -9.53 10.86
C ALA A 77 17.89 -8.24 10.07
N THR A 78 18.30 -8.35 8.81
CA THR A 78 18.50 -7.19 7.92
C THR A 78 17.21 -6.41 7.72
N ALA A 79 16.12 -7.11 7.40
CA ALA A 79 14.82 -6.47 7.20
C ALA A 79 14.30 -5.78 8.47
N VAL A 80 14.45 -6.41 9.64
CA VAL A 80 14.10 -5.82 10.94
C VAL A 80 14.97 -4.58 11.21
N GLY A 81 16.28 -4.69 11.05
CA GLY A 81 17.21 -3.57 11.26
C GLY A 81 16.89 -2.37 10.37
N LEU A 82 16.59 -2.59 9.09
CA LEU A 82 16.23 -1.52 8.17
C LEU A 82 14.90 -0.84 8.55
N ILE A 83 13.87 -1.60 8.92
CA ILE A 83 12.58 -1.03 9.35
C ILE A 83 12.72 -0.26 10.66
N ILE A 84 13.43 -0.79 11.66
CA ILE A 84 13.65 -0.09 12.92
C ILE A 84 14.45 1.19 12.70
N PHE A 85 15.52 1.14 11.89
CA PHE A 85 16.28 2.33 11.54
C PHE A 85 15.42 3.37 10.81
N GLN A 86 14.56 2.94 9.88
CA GLN A 86 13.63 3.82 9.20
C GLN A 86 12.64 4.49 10.18
N ILE A 87 12.12 3.75 11.17
CA ILE A 87 11.22 4.29 12.20
C ILE A 87 11.94 5.32 13.07
N ILE A 88 13.18 5.08 13.48
CA ILE A 88 13.98 6.05 14.25
C ILE A 88 14.15 7.35 13.45
N GLN A 89 14.48 7.24 12.16
CA GLN A 89 14.67 8.41 11.29
C GLN A 89 13.38 9.16 10.95
N ALA A 90 12.20 8.58 11.22
CA ALA A 90 10.93 9.28 11.04
C ALA A 90 10.81 10.51 11.95
N TRP A 91 11.51 10.51 13.09
CA TRP A 91 11.49 11.58 14.10
C TRP A 91 12.52 12.70 13.84
N ALA A 92 13.45 12.50 12.91
CA ALA A 92 14.47 13.49 12.59
C ALA A 92 13.88 14.68 11.82
N LEU A 93 14.44 15.88 11.97
CA LEU A 93 14.04 17.03 11.15
C LEU A 93 14.40 16.80 9.67
N ASP A 94 15.66 16.44 9.40
CA ASP A 94 16.13 16.07 8.06
C ASP A 94 15.60 14.68 7.66
N GLY A 95 14.81 14.65 6.59
CA GLY A 95 14.23 13.42 6.05
C GLY A 95 15.16 12.61 5.16
N ARG A 96 16.33 13.13 4.76
CA ARG A 96 17.22 12.47 3.80
C ARG A 96 17.61 11.06 4.23
N TRP A 97 17.95 10.88 5.51
CA TRP A 97 18.28 9.55 6.05
C TRP A 97 17.10 8.59 6.06
N PHE A 98 15.88 9.09 6.29
CA PHE A 98 14.67 8.28 6.20
C PHE A 98 14.46 7.75 4.77
N TYR A 99 14.58 8.61 3.76
CA TYR A 99 14.40 8.20 2.36
C TYR A 99 15.58 7.38 1.82
N GLY A 100 16.81 7.65 2.27
CA GLY A 100 17.97 6.80 1.97
C GLY A 100 17.81 5.39 2.55
N THR A 101 17.29 5.28 3.77
CA THR A 101 16.96 3.98 4.38
C THR A 101 15.84 3.28 3.62
N ASN A 102 14.83 4.02 3.17
CA ASN A 102 13.77 3.43 2.34
C ASN A 102 14.33 2.83 1.04
N ILE A 103 15.22 3.54 0.34
CA ILE A 103 15.88 3.00 -0.85
C ILE A 103 16.61 1.70 -0.49
N ALA A 104 17.30 1.64 0.65
CA ALA A 104 17.93 0.41 1.12
C ALA A 104 16.93 -0.73 1.39
N VAL A 105 15.75 -0.45 1.98
CA VAL A 105 14.64 -1.41 2.14
C VAL A 105 14.18 -1.95 0.79
N VAL A 106 13.99 -1.08 -0.19
CA VAL A 106 13.52 -1.46 -1.53
C VAL A 106 14.56 -2.31 -2.25
N VAL A 107 15.83 -1.89 -2.22
CA VAL A 107 16.95 -2.63 -2.82
C VAL A 107 17.08 -4.01 -2.17
N PHE A 108 16.99 -4.08 -0.84
CA PHE A 108 16.95 -5.36 -0.12
C PHE A 108 15.83 -6.26 -0.61
N LEU A 109 14.60 -5.76 -0.73
CA LEU A 109 13.44 -6.54 -1.21
C LEU A 109 13.60 -6.99 -2.67
N LEU A 110 14.17 -6.15 -3.54
CA LEU A 110 14.47 -6.50 -4.92
C LEU A 110 15.50 -7.63 -4.99
N PHE A 111 16.58 -7.57 -4.22
CA PHE A 111 17.55 -8.67 -4.15
C PHE A 111 16.93 -9.94 -3.54
N TYR A 112 16.20 -9.81 -2.44
CA TYR A 112 15.52 -10.91 -1.76
C TYR A 112 14.54 -11.64 -2.68
N GLY A 113 13.70 -10.86 -3.38
CA GLY A 113 12.68 -11.36 -4.29
C GLY A 113 13.27 -11.89 -5.60
N GLY A 114 14.18 -11.13 -6.21
CA GLY A 114 14.86 -11.49 -7.45
C GLY A 114 15.59 -12.83 -7.35
N ARG A 115 16.34 -13.06 -6.25
CA ARG A 115 17.00 -14.36 -6.02
C ARG A 115 16.04 -15.54 -5.97
N ARG A 116 14.80 -15.34 -5.50
CA ARG A 116 13.77 -16.38 -5.39
C ARG A 116 13.01 -16.58 -6.68
N ILE A 117 12.76 -15.50 -7.42
CA ILE A 117 12.17 -15.53 -8.76
C ILE A 117 13.09 -16.29 -9.72
N LEU A 118 14.40 -16.03 -9.69
CA LEU A 118 15.39 -16.74 -10.52
C LEU A 118 15.49 -18.23 -10.19
N LYS A 119 15.11 -18.64 -8.98
CA LYS A 119 15.08 -20.04 -8.53
C LYS A 119 13.67 -20.61 -8.46
N SER A 120 12.70 -19.95 -9.09
CA SER A 120 11.30 -20.31 -8.94
C SER A 120 10.99 -21.65 -9.61
N VAL A 121 10.26 -22.50 -8.89
CA VAL A 121 9.76 -23.80 -9.37
C VAL A 121 8.26 -23.77 -9.66
N LYS A 122 7.65 -22.57 -9.59
CA LYS A 122 6.22 -22.32 -9.81
C LYS A 122 6.05 -21.20 -10.82
N PRO A 123 4.94 -21.14 -11.56
CA PRO A 123 4.65 -20.00 -12.41
C PRO A 123 4.53 -18.72 -11.57
N ILE A 124 5.22 -17.67 -12.00
CA ILE A 124 5.22 -16.38 -11.32
C ILE A 124 3.86 -15.71 -11.54
N PRO A 125 3.19 -15.23 -10.47
CA PRO A 125 1.92 -14.53 -10.60
C PRO A 125 1.99 -13.29 -11.49
N VAL A 126 0.97 -13.05 -12.31
CA VAL A 126 0.92 -11.98 -13.31
C VAL A 126 1.13 -10.59 -12.68
N PHE A 127 0.66 -10.39 -11.45
CA PHE A 127 0.78 -9.12 -10.74
C PHE A 127 2.22 -8.73 -10.35
N PHE A 128 3.21 -9.62 -10.46
CA PHE A 128 4.61 -9.30 -10.16
C PHE A 128 5.17 -8.15 -11.02
N SER A 129 4.63 -7.92 -12.22
CA SER A 129 5.00 -6.75 -13.03
C SER A 129 4.76 -5.43 -12.26
N HIS A 130 3.65 -5.35 -11.53
CA HIS A 130 3.29 -4.16 -10.75
C HIS A 130 4.14 -4.03 -9.50
N VAL A 131 4.57 -5.16 -8.91
CA VAL A 131 5.56 -5.14 -7.82
C VAL A 131 6.87 -4.53 -8.32
N GLY A 132 7.38 -4.97 -9.49
CA GLY A 132 8.58 -4.40 -10.09
C GLY A 132 8.47 -2.90 -10.39
N LEU A 133 7.34 -2.48 -10.98
CA LEU A 133 7.07 -1.06 -11.23
C LEU A 133 6.96 -0.27 -9.92
N ALA A 134 6.28 -0.80 -8.90
CA ALA A 134 6.18 -0.17 -7.59
C ALA A 134 7.55 0.04 -6.94
N MET A 135 8.43 -0.98 -6.94
CA MET A 135 9.79 -0.85 -6.40
C MET A 135 10.61 0.18 -7.17
N THR A 136 10.41 0.28 -8.49
CA THR A 136 11.05 1.32 -9.31
C THR A 136 10.59 2.72 -8.88
N LEU A 137 9.27 2.92 -8.72
CA LEU A 137 8.74 4.20 -8.25
C LEU A 137 9.18 4.53 -6.81
N ALA A 138 9.34 3.52 -5.95
CA ALA A 138 9.84 3.71 -4.60
C ALA A 138 11.28 4.25 -4.58
N ILE A 139 12.17 3.67 -5.39
CA ILE A 139 13.55 4.15 -5.54
C ILE A 139 13.56 5.57 -6.10
N LEU A 140 12.86 5.80 -7.22
CA LEU A 140 12.83 7.12 -7.87
C LEU A 140 12.26 8.19 -6.94
N GLY A 141 11.13 7.91 -6.29
CA GLY A 141 10.51 8.85 -5.35
C GLY A 141 11.36 9.09 -4.10
N GLY A 142 12.09 8.07 -3.62
CA GLY A 142 13.09 8.22 -2.56
C GLY A 142 14.24 9.15 -2.96
N ILE A 143 14.75 9.02 -4.20
CA ILE A 143 15.79 9.90 -4.75
C ILE A 143 15.29 11.35 -4.84
N TYR A 144 14.09 11.57 -5.37
CA TYR A 144 13.51 12.91 -5.46
C TYR A 144 13.33 13.57 -4.08
N HIS A 145 12.85 12.81 -3.10
CA HIS A 145 12.79 13.29 -1.70
C HIS A 145 14.17 13.63 -1.15
N PHE A 146 15.18 12.79 -1.40
CA PHE A 146 16.56 13.03 -0.96
C PHE A 146 17.14 14.33 -1.56
N GLN A 147 16.81 14.60 -2.82
CA GLN A 147 17.20 15.83 -3.55
C GLN A 147 16.38 17.06 -3.14
N GLY A 148 15.35 16.92 -2.31
CA GLY A 148 14.48 18.02 -1.86
C GLY A 148 13.25 18.27 -2.74
N ASN A 149 13.03 17.48 -3.79
CA ASN A 149 11.81 17.53 -4.58
C ASN A 149 10.71 16.65 -3.95
N SER A 150 10.15 17.14 -2.85
CA SER A 150 9.14 16.42 -2.08
C SER A 150 7.84 16.22 -2.84
N TYR A 151 7.51 17.09 -3.80
CA TYR A 151 6.29 16.99 -4.59
C TYR A 151 6.32 15.77 -5.53
N MET A 152 7.37 15.63 -6.33
CA MET A 152 7.58 14.43 -7.16
C MET A 152 7.76 13.19 -6.28
N GLY A 153 8.54 13.30 -5.20
CA GLY A 153 8.75 12.21 -4.26
C GLY A 153 7.45 11.71 -3.62
N THR A 154 6.48 12.59 -3.35
CA THR A 154 5.16 12.20 -2.84
C THR A 154 4.38 11.40 -3.89
N HIS A 155 4.37 11.85 -5.13
CA HIS A 155 3.65 11.16 -6.21
C HIS A 155 4.23 9.78 -6.51
N LEU A 156 5.56 9.65 -6.59
CA LEU A 156 6.18 8.37 -6.94
C LEU A 156 6.28 7.42 -5.74
N TYR A 157 6.83 7.89 -4.62
CA TYR A 157 7.10 7.03 -3.47
C TYR A 157 5.85 6.82 -2.60
N HIS A 158 5.18 7.91 -2.17
CA HIS A 158 4.06 7.79 -1.23
C HIS A 158 2.80 7.25 -1.92
N VAL A 159 2.44 7.79 -3.09
CA VAL A 159 1.23 7.37 -3.80
C VAL A 159 1.51 6.20 -4.73
N GLY A 160 2.47 6.38 -5.63
CA GLY A 160 2.68 5.49 -6.77
C GLY A 160 3.06 4.07 -6.41
N THR A 161 4.02 3.92 -5.50
CA THR A 161 4.45 2.60 -5.00
C THR A 161 3.26 1.80 -4.47
N ILE A 162 2.49 2.38 -3.56
CA ILE A 162 1.42 1.66 -2.88
C ILE A 162 0.25 1.44 -3.84
N LEU A 163 -0.10 2.43 -4.66
CA LEU A 163 -1.14 2.30 -5.67
C LEU A 163 -0.86 1.12 -6.62
N LEU A 164 0.36 1.01 -7.16
CA LEU A 164 0.72 -0.08 -8.06
C LEU A 164 0.66 -1.45 -7.37
N LEU A 165 1.13 -1.54 -6.12
CA LEU A 165 0.99 -2.77 -5.34
C LEU A 165 -0.48 -3.16 -5.17
N VAL A 166 -1.35 -2.20 -4.83
CA VAL A 166 -2.79 -2.42 -4.67
C VAL A 166 -3.42 -2.85 -5.99
N LEU A 167 -3.22 -2.08 -7.08
CA LEU A 167 -3.76 -2.38 -8.42
C LEU A 167 -3.33 -3.78 -8.91
N GLY A 168 -2.06 -4.13 -8.70
CA GLY A 168 -1.51 -5.42 -9.07
C GLY A 168 -2.13 -6.56 -8.27
N ILE A 169 -1.98 -6.52 -6.94
CA ILE A 169 -2.42 -7.57 -6.02
C ILE A 169 -3.94 -7.74 -6.06
N GLY A 170 -4.69 -6.68 -6.38
CA GLY A 170 -6.15 -6.68 -6.50
C GLY A 170 -6.70 -7.71 -7.49
N THR A 171 -5.93 -8.11 -8.52
CA THR A 171 -6.32 -9.19 -9.46
C THR A 171 -6.60 -10.54 -8.77
N ARG A 172 -5.94 -10.80 -7.63
CA ARG A 172 -6.19 -11.98 -6.78
C ARG A 172 -7.01 -11.63 -5.55
N PHE A 173 -6.65 -10.55 -4.86
CA PHE A 173 -7.23 -10.23 -3.56
C PHE A 173 -8.68 -9.77 -3.64
N PHE A 174 -9.08 -9.09 -4.72
CA PHE A 174 -10.48 -8.73 -4.91
C PHE A 174 -11.36 -9.98 -4.93
N SER A 175 -10.99 -10.95 -5.76
CA SER A 175 -11.67 -12.25 -5.85
C SER A 175 -11.65 -12.97 -4.51
N PHE A 176 -10.48 -13.14 -3.88
CA PHE A 176 -10.37 -13.91 -2.63
C PHE A 176 -11.15 -13.31 -1.47
N LEU A 177 -11.08 -11.99 -1.26
CA LEU A 177 -11.80 -11.31 -0.19
C LEU A 177 -13.32 -11.29 -0.45
N SER A 178 -13.72 -11.32 -1.72
CA SER A 178 -15.12 -11.49 -2.12
C SER A 178 -15.57 -12.95 -2.16
N GLY A 179 -14.71 -13.94 -1.88
CA GLY A 179 -15.06 -15.36 -1.97
C GLY A 179 -15.28 -15.88 -3.40
N LEU A 180 -14.69 -15.21 -4.39
CA LEU A 180 -14.78 -15.54 -5.81
C LEU A 180 -13.47 -16.19 -6.29
N PRO A 181 -13.49 -16.98 -7.38
CA PRO A 181 -12.29 -17.50 -8.00
C PRO A 181 -11.46 -16.36 -8.63
N SER A 182 -10.13 -16.48 -8.58
CA SER A 182 -9.22 -15.58 -9.29
C SER A 182 -9.03 -16.05 -10.73
N GLU A 183 -9.87 -15.55 -11.63
CA GLU A 183 -9.83 -15.91 -13.06
C GLU A 183 -8.70 -15.22 -13.83
N PHE A 184 -8.22 -14.07 -13.34
CA PHE A 184 -7.29 -13.21 -14.09
C PHE A 184 -5.91 -13.85 -14.30
N GLU A 185 -5.50 -14.76 -13.41
CA GLU A 185 -4.24 -15.51 -13.58
C GLU A 185 -4.25 -16.40 -14.83
N ASN A 186 -5.43 -16.89 -15.22
CA ASN A 186 -5.62 -17.73 -16.41
C ASN A 186 -6.17 -16.94 -17.60
N ALA A 187 -6.16 -15.61 -17.54
CA ALA A 187 -6.61 -14.73 -18.61
C ALA A 187 -5.74 -14.85 -19.88
N SER A 188 -6.24 -14.32 -20.99
CA SER A 188 -5.52 -14.37 -22.27
C SER A 188 -4.24 -13.52 -22.25
N LYS A 189 -3.26 -13.87 -23.10
CA LYS A 189 -2.01 -13.10 -23.24
C LYS A 189 -2.25 -11.62 -23.55
N VAL A 190 -3.32 -11.31 -24.31
CA VAL A 190 -3.71 -9.92 -24.63
C VAL A 190 -4.18 -9.18 -23.37
N GLN A 191 -4.97 -9.84 -22.51
CA GLN A 191 -5.41 -9.24 -21.25
C GLN A 191 -4.24 -9.01 -20.29
N HIS A 192 -3.27 -9.93 -20.24
CA HIS A 192 -2.03 -9.74 -19.49
C HIS A 192 -1.21 -8.57 -20.04
N LEU A 193 -1.04 -8.47 -21.37
CA LEU A 193 -0.35 -7.35 -22.00
C LEU A 193 -1.01 -6.01 -21.68
N ILE A 194 -2.35 -5.93 -21.78
CA ILE A 194 -3.12 -4.73 -21.41
C ILE A 194 -2.83 -4.37 -19.95
N PHE A 195 -2.89 -5.35 -19.03
CA PHE A 195 -2.62 -5.12 -17.61
C PHE A 195 -1.20 -4.61 -17.34
N HIS A 196 -0.17 -5.17 -17.99
CA HIS A 196 1.20 -4.67 -17.85
C HIS A 196 1.34 -3.24 -18.41
N THR A 197 0.72 -2.97 -19.55
CA THR A 197 0.75 -1.66 -20.21
C THR A 197 0.03 -0.59 -19.37
N LEU A 198 -1.11 -0.93 -18.77
CA LEU A 198 -1.81 -0.05 -17.85
C LEU A 198 -0.94 0.33 -16.65
N GLY A 199 -0.14 -0.60 -16.12
CA GLY A 199 0.80 -0.32 -15.03
C GLY A 199 1.85 0.73 -15.42
N ILE A 200 2.38 0.63 -16.64
CA ILE A 200 3.32 1.62 -17.20
C ILE A 200 2.65 2.99 -17.37
N PHE A 201 1.41 3.02 -17.88
CA PHE A 201 0.66 4.28 -18.00
C PHE A 201 0.35 4.91 -16.64
N VAL A 202 0.09 4.11 -15.60
CA VAL A 202 -0.07 4.61 -14.23
C VAL A 202 1.24 5.26 -13.76
N CYS A 203 2.40 4.63 -13.99
CA CYS A 203 3.70 5.25 -13.70
C CYS A 203 3.87 6.59 -14.43
N GLY A 204 3.56 6.64 -15.72
CA GLY A 204 3.65 7.86 -16.53
C GLY A 204 2.72 8.97 -16.02
N ALA A 205 1.48 8.63 -15.69
CA ALA A 205 0.51 9.59 -15.18
C ALA A 205 0.91 10.13 -13.79
N LEU A 206 1.46 9.28 -12.91
CA LEU A 206 2.02 9.70 -11.62
C LEU A 206 3.22 10.64 -11.79
N PHE A 207 4.11 10.34 -12.74
CA PHE A 207 5.23 11.21 -13.05
C PHE A 207 4.76 12.56 -13.60
N PHE A 208 3.75 12.56 -14.46
CA PHE A 208 3.18 13.79 -15.03
C PHE A 208 2.51 14.66 -13.95
N SER A 209 1.69 14.05 -13.08
CA SER A 209 1.14 14.70 -11.88
C SER A 209 2.25 15.23 -10.97
N GLY A 210 3.28 14.42 -10.68
CA GLY A 210 4.43 14.82 -9.87
C GLY A 210 5.32 15.89 -10.50
N SER A 211 5.16 16.15 -11.79
CA SER A 211 5.78 17.28 -12.50
C SER A 211 4.92 18.55 -12.49
N GLY A 212 3.79 18.53 -11.77
CA GLY A 212 2.88 19.67 -11.62
C GLY A 212 1.75 19.72 -12.66
N HIS A 213 1.64 18.73 -13.55
CA HIS A 213 0.60 18.73 -14.57
C HIS A 213 -0.68 18.07 -14.06
N THR A 214 -1.71 18.87 -13.78
CA THR A 214 -3.00 18.40 -13.24
C THR A 214 -3.68 17.33 -14.10
N ASN A 215 -3.48 17.35 -15.42
CA ASN A 215 -4.03 16.34 -16.34
C ASN A 215 -3.50 14.92 -16.06
N GLY A 216 -2.38 14.77 -15.34
CA GLY A 216 -1.94 13.47 -14.85
C GLY A 216 -2.97 12.81 -13.92
N TYR A 217 -3.70 13.59 -13.12
CA TYR A 217 -4.76 13.08 -12.25
C TYR A 217 -5.98 12.60 -13.04
N LEU A 218 -6.34 13.27 -14.14
CA LEU A 218 -7.39 12.79 -15.04
C LEU A 218 -6.97 11.46 -15.68
N GLY A 219 -5.71 11.35 -16.10
CA GLY A 219 -5.13 10.08 -16.57
C GLY A 219 -5.25 8.98 -15.50
N LEU A 220 -4.89 9.27 -14.26
CA LEU A 220 -5.00 8.32 -13.15
C LEU A 220 -6.45 7.92 -12.85
N PHE A 221 -7.39 8.86 -12.90
CA PHE A 221 -8.82 8.58 -12.78
C PHE A 221 -9.29 7.57 -13.85
N ILE A 222 -9.00 7.84 -15.12
CA ILE A 222 -9.39 6.98 -16.24
C ILE A 222 -8.73 5.60 -16.12
N LEU A 223 -7.41 5.55 -15.90
CA LEU A 223 -6.66 4.31 -15.79
C LEU A 223 -7.17 3.45 -14.64
N THR A 224 -7.37 4.03 -13.46
CA THR A 224 -7.87 3.28 -12.30
C THR A 224 -9.31 2.83 -12.49
N LEU A 225 -10.16 3.63 -13.16
CA LEU A 225 -11.50 3.19 -13.53
C LEU A 225 -11.46 1.96 -14.46
N ILE A 226 -10.52 1.92 -15.41
CA ILE A 226 -10.30 0.76 -16.29
C ILE A 226 -9.90 -0.48 -15.46
N TYR A 227 -8.99 -0.35 -14.49
CA TYR A 227 -8.65 -1.46 -13.59
C TYR A 227 -9.89 -2.01 -12.88
N LEU A 228 -10.70 -1.13 -12.29
CA LEU A 228 -11.84 -1.52 -11.47
C LEU A 228 -12.94 -2.22 -12.30
N LEU A 229 -13.24 -1.67 -13.47
CA LEU A 229 -14.32 -2.18 -14.33
C LEU A 229 -13.92 -3.45 -15.07
N PHE A 230 -12.72 -3.48 -15.67
CA PHE A 230 -12.35 -4.53 -16.62
C PHE A 230 -11.40 -5.58 -16.03
N ILE A 231 -10.49 -5.18 -15.15
CA ILE A 231 -9.49 -6.10 -14.55
C ILE A 231 -10.05 -6.74 -13.28
N TRP A 232 -10.45 -5.93 -12.29
CA TRP A 232 -10.98 -6.39 -11.02
C TRP A 232 -12.43 -6.84 -11.12
N ARG A 233 -13.20 -6.26 -12.07
CA ARG A 233 -14.63 -6.53 -12.27
C ARG A 233 -15.41 -6.39 -10.96
N VAL A 234 -15.28 -5.22 -10.33
CA VAL A 234 -15.74 -4.95 -8.96
C VAL A 234 -17.24 -5.22 -8.75
N PHE A 235 -18.03 -5.12 -9.80
CA PHE A 235 -19.48 -5.34 -9.77
C PHE A 235 -19.91 -6.81 -9.85
N ARG A 236 -18.97 -7.78 -9.87
CA ARG A 236 -19.31 -9.20 -9.79
C ARG A 236 -20.10 -9.48 -8.50
N SER A 237 -21.24 -10.15 -8.63
CA SER A 237 -22.06 -10.55 -7.50
C SER A 237 -21.30 -11.54 -6.61
N SER A 238 -21.48 -11.40 -5.30
CA SER A 238 -20.96 -12.32 -4.31
C SER A 238 -21.87 -12.31 -3.09
N ASP A 239 -22.35 -13.50 -2.73
CA ASP A 239 -23.27 -13.72 -1.62
C ASP A 239 -22.55 -13.76 -0.27
N ARG A 240 -21.21 -13.72 -0.25
CA ARG A 240 -20.42 -13.82 0.99
C ARG A 240 -20.61 -12.61 1.90
N PRO A 241 -21.19 -12.73 3.10
CA PRO A 241 -21.37 -11.60 4.03
C PRO A 241 -20.10 -11.38 4.86
N SER A 242 -19.07 -10.77 4.28
CA SER A 242 -17.82 -10.44 4.99
C SER A 242 -17.57 -8.93 4.99
N ALA A 243 -17.15 -8.38 6.14
CA ALA A 243 -16.71 -6.98 6.25
C ALA A 243 -15.60 -6.66 5.22
N LEU A 244 -14.71 -7.62 4.94
CA LEU A 244 -13.62 -7.45 3.99
C LEU A 244 -14.12 -7.30 2.54
N LYS A 245 -15.25 -7.94 2.18
CA LYS A 245 -15.89 -7.75 0.86
C LYS A 245 -16.29 -6.28 0.67
N TYR A 246 -16.97 -5.71 1.66
CA TYR A 246 -17.36 -4.30 1.62
C TYR A 246 -16.14 -3.38 1.68
N GLY A 247 -15.15 -3.71 2.50
CA GLY A 247 -13.90 -2.97 2.58
C GLY A 247 -13.21 -2.85 1.21
N VAL A 248 -13.09 -3.94 0.46
CA VAL A 248 -12.49 -3.90 -0.88
C VAL A 248 -13.33 -3.11 -1.89
N ARG A 249 -14.67 -3.10 -1.77
CA ARG A 249 -15.52 -2.24 -2.60
C ARG A 249 -15.34 -0.75 -2.28
N ILE A 250 -15.14 -0.41 -1.00
CA ILE A 250 -14.77 0.94 -0.59
C ILE A 250 -13.41 1.31 -1.20
N VAL A 251 -12.40 0.45 -1.05
CA VAL A 251 -11.08 0.63 -1.69
C VAL A 251 -11.23 0.91 -3.19
N ALA A 252 -12.00 0.08 -3.89
CA ALA A 252 -12.26 0.23 -5.31
C ALA A 252 -12.95 1.57 -5.64
N ALA A 253 -13.92 2.03 -4.86
CA ALA A 253 -14.56 3.32 -5.11
C ALA A 253 -13.63 4.51 -4.79
N THR A 254 -12.86 4.43 -3.72
CA THR A 254 -12.01 5.53 -3.24
C THR A 254 -10.92 5.91 -4.23
N ILE A 255 -10.28 4.93 -4.88
CA ILE A 255 -9.15 5.19 -5.80
C ILE A 255 -9.50 6.21 -6.92
N PRO A 256 -10.50 5.94 -7.80
CA PRO A 256 -10.84 6.85 -8.88
C PRO A 256 -11.43 8.16 -8.35
N VAL A 257 -12.25 8.10 -7.28
CA VAL A 257 -12.82 9.32 -6.69
C VAL A 257 -11.72 10.27 -6.21
N THR A 258 -10.67 9.77 -5.54
CA THR A 258 -9.52 10.60 -5.16
C THR A 258 -8.90 11.29 -6.37
N PHE A 259 -8.60 10.56 -7.44
CA PHE A 259 -7.91 11.16 -8.59
C PHE A 259 -8.81 12.11 -9.38
N LEU A 260 -10.11 11.85 -9.45
CA LEU A 260 -11.08 12.81 -9.99
C LEU A 260 -11.08 14.10 -9.17
N MET A 261 -11.10 14.01 -7.85
CA MET A 261 -11.09 15.18 -6.98
C MET A 261 -9.75 15.93 -7.00
N CYS A 262 -8.61 15.23 -7.11
CA CYS A 262 -7.31 15.88 -7.35
C CYS A 262 -7.30 16.64 -8.69
N TRP A 263 -8.02 16.16 -9.70
CA TRP A 263 -8.13 16.86 -10.99
C TRP A 263 -9.07 18.08 -10.91
N LEU A 264 -10.24 17.93 -10.26
CA LEU A 264 -11.22 19.01 -10.10
C LEU A 264 -10.74 20.12 -9.15
N GLN A 265 -9.99 19.75 -8.10
CA GLN A 265 -9.51 20.65 -7.06
C GLN A 265 -8.02 20.40 -6.78
N PRO A 266 -7.12 20.75 -7.73
CA PRO A 266 -5.69 20.46 -7.62
C PRO A 266 -5.01 21.16 -6.45
N LEU A 267 -5.52 22.30 -5.99
CA LEU A 267 -5.00 22.99 -4.81
C LEU A 267 -5.20 22.19 -3.52
N LEU A 268 -6.22 21.33 -3.48
CA LEU A 268 -6.56 20.48 -2.32
C LEU A 268 -6.05 19.04 -2.49
N TYR A 269 -5.11 18.79 -3.42
CA TYR A 269 -4.66 17.43 -3.74
C TYR A 269 -4.19 16.65 -2.49
N ILE A 270 -3.55 17.30 -1.51
CA ILE A 270 -3.11 16.63 -0.28
C ILE A 270 -4.32 16.06 0.47
N THR A 271 -5.42 16.80 0.57
CA THR A 271 -6.66 16.34 1.22
C THR A 271 -7.25 15.14 0.49
N TRP A 272 -7.31 15.19 -0.84
CA TRP A 272 -7.81 14.09 -1.65
C TRP A 272 -6.91 12.86 -1.63
N LEU A 273 -5.59 13.04 -1.57
CA LEU A 273 -4.62 11.97 -1.35
C LEU A 273 -4.79 11.34 0.05
N HIS A 274 -5.11 12.11 1.10
CA HIS A 274 -5.42 11.53 2.41
C HIS A 274 -6.63 10.59 2.35
N MET A 275 -7.65 10.91 1.55
CA MET A 275 -8.76 9.99 1.30
C MET A 275 -8.27 8.67 0.68
N LEU A 276 -7.30 8.70 -0.23
CA LEU A 276 -6.65 7.49 -0.75
C LEU A 276 -5.84 6.75 0.33
N PHE A 277 -5.11 7.45 1.19
CA PHE A 277 -4.36 6.83 2.28
C PHE A 277 -5.26 6.09 3.28
N ILE A 278 -6.39 6.68 3.67
CA ILE A 278 -7.30 6.08 4.66
C ILE A 278 -8.23 5.05 4.00
N GLY A 279 -8.96 5.47 2.96
CA GLY A 279 -10.03 4.68 2.33
C GLY A 279 -9.53 3.59 1.39
N CYS A 280 -8.30 3.71 0.87
CA CYS A 280 -7.65 2.67 0.08
C CYS A 280 -6.51 2.01 0.85
N PHE A 281 -5.40 2.70 1.09
CA PHE A 281 -4.15 2.06 1.54
C PHE A 281 -4.23 1.47 2.94
N GLY A 282 -4.80 2.18 3.91
CA GLY A 282 -5.03 1.65 5.26
C GLY A 282 -5.98 0.46 5.24
N LEU A 283 -7.14 0.62 4.59
CA LEU A 283 -8.19 -0.40 4.54
C LEU A 283 -7.73 -1.70 3.86
N ILE A 284 -7.04 -1.61 2.71
CA ILE A 284 -6.50 -2.79 2.03
C ILE A 284 -5.36 -3.42 2.83
N THR A 285 -4.54 -2.63 3.52
CA THR A 285 -3.47 -3.13 4.40
C THR A 285 -4.07 -4.01 5.51
N PHE A 286 -5.10 -3.54 6.21
CA PHE A 286 -5.78 -4.34 7.23
C PHE A 286 -6.50 -5.57 6.65
N ALA A 287 -7.11 -5.45 5.47
CA ALA A 287 -7.77 -6.58 4.83
C ALA A 287 -6.78 -7.68 4.43
N VAL A 288 -5.65 -7.30 3.80
CA VAL A 288 -4.56 -8.21 3.45
C VAL A 288 -3.96 -8.83 4.71
N ALA A 289 -3.72 -8.03 5.75
CA ALA A 289 -3.17 -8.48 7.02
C ALA A 289 -4.03 -9.56 7.68
N THR A 290 -5.34 -9.32 7.71
CA THR A 290 -6.32 -10.28 8.24
C THR A 290 -6.25 -11.58 7.45
N ARG A 291 -6.31 -11.51 6.12
CA ARG A 291 -6.28 -12.69 5.26
C ARG A 291 -5.00 -13.50 5.41
N VAL A 292 -3.85 -12.82 5.42
CA VAL A 292 -2.52 -13.44 5.58
C VAL A 292 -2.42 -14.12 6.94
N THR A 293 -2.87 -13.44 8.01
CA THR A 293 -2.83 -13.99 9.37
C THR A 293 -3.69 -15.23 9.51
N LEU A 294 -4.92 -15.22 8.95
CA LEU A 294 -5.81 -16.37 9.01
C LEU A 294 -5.29 -17.53 8.15
N ALA A 295 -4.97 -17.26 6.88
CA ALA A 295 -4.55 -18.28 5.92
C ALA A 295 -3.18 -18.91 6.23
N HIS A 296 -2.27 -18.18 6.88
CA HIS A 296 -0.93 -18.68 7.20
C HIS A 296 -0.71 -18.97 8.68
N GLY A 297 -1.59 -18.50 9.56
CA GLY A 297 -1.60 -18.83 10.99
C GLY A 297 -2.37 -20.10 11.35
N SER A 298 -2.91 -20.81 10.35
CA SER A 298 -3.76 -22.00 10.54
C SER A 298 -5.05 -21.71 11.32
N TYR A 299 -5.61 -20.51 11.17
CA TYR A 299 -6.91 -20.14 11.74
C TYR A 299 -8.02 -20.30 10.69
N SER A 300 -9.26 -20.53 11.13
CA SER A 300 -10.39 -20.60 10.19
C SER A 300 -10.63 -19.25 9.51
N THR A 301 -10.76 -19.28 8.18
CA THR A 301 -11.15 -18.11 7.37
C THR A 301 -12.60 -17.68 7.60
N ASP A 302 -13.41 -18.48 8.31
CA ASP A 302 -14.79 -18.12 8.69
C ASP A 302 -14.83 -16.93 9.65
N LEU A 303 -13.74 -16.68 10.37
CA LEU A 303 -13.61 -15.50 11.22
C LEU A 303 -13.76 -14.19 10.41
N GLU A 304 -13.46 -14.19 9.11
CA GLU A 304 -13.69 -13.05 8.22
C GLU A 304 -15.18 -12.70 8.06
N MET A 305 -16.08 -13.66 8.30
CA MET A 305 -17.53 -13.51 8.17
C MET A 305 -18.20 -13.26 9.52
N LYS A 306 -17.66 -13.84 10.60
CA LYS A 306 -18.29 -13.78 11.93
C LYS A 306 -17.77 -12.65 12.83
N SER A 307 -16.60 -12.08 12.53
CA SER A 307 -15.96 -11.10 13.42
C SER A 307 -16.61 -9.72 13.35
N LYS A 308 -17.20 -9.28 14.47
CA LYS A 308 -17.69 -7.91 14.65
C LYS A 308 -16.55 -6.88 14.65
N ALA A 309 -15.36 -7.26 15.09
CA ALA A 309 -14.20 -6.37 15.12
C ALA A 309 -13.81 -5.90 13.71
N LEU A 310 -13.92 -6.76 12.70
CA LEU A 310 -13.64 -6.38 11.31
C LEU A 310 -14.63 -5.32 10.80
N TRP A 311 -15.90 -5.41 11.21
CA TRP A 311 -16.89 -4.38 10.91
C TRP A 311 -16.58 -3.06 11.58
N TYR A 312 -16.12 -3.07 12.83
CA TYR A 312 -15.67 -1.83 13.50
C TYR A 312 -14.46 -1.22 12.82
N VAL A 313 -13.48 -2.02 12.38
CA VAL A 313 -12.32 -1.51 11.63
C VAL A 313 -12.76 -0.85 10.32
N VAL A 314 -13.60 -1.52 9.52
CA VAL A 314 -14.13 -0.94 8.28
C VAL A 314 -14.94 0.33 8.57
N GLY A 315 -15.79 0.30 9.59
CA GLY A 315 -16.61 1.42 10.02
C GLY A 315 -15.77 2.64 10.44
N PHE A 316 -14.80 2.46 11.34
CA PHE A 316 -13.95 3.54 11.82
C PHE A 316 -13.05 4.12 10.72
N LEU A 317 -12.51 3.30 9.81
CA LEU A 317 -11.75 3.81 8.67
C LEU A 317 -12.65 4.58 7.71
N SER A 318 -13.88 4.11 7.48
CA SER A 318 -14.87 4.83 6.65
C SER A 318 -15.26 6.16 7.28
N LEU A 319 -15.47 6.19 8.61
CA LEU A 319 -15.69 7.43 9.36
C LEU A 319 -14.48 8.37 9.24
N GLY A 320 -13.25 7.84 9.32
CA GLY A 320 -12.03 8.64 9.11
C GLY A 320 -11.97 9.29 7.72
N VAL A 321 -12.39 8.58 6.67
CA VAL A 321 -12.52 9.16 5.32
C VAL A 321 -13.55 10.29 5.31
N LEU A 322 -14.75 10.06 5.87
CA LEU A 322 -15.80 11.08 5.94
C LEU A 322 -15.34 12.31 6.72
N SER A 323 -14.74 12.12 7.90
CA SER A 323 -14.18 13.21 8.70
C SER A 323 -13.12 13.99 7.93
N ARG A 324 -12.26 13.33 7.14
CA ARG A 324 -11.25 14.04 6.34
C ARG A 324 -11.87 14.86 5.22
N VAL A 325 -12.90 14.34 4.55
CA VAL A 325 -13.64 15.08 3.52
C VAL A 325 -14.29 16.31 4.15
N LEU A 326 -14.99 16.15 5.27
CA LEU A 326 -15.68 17.24 5.96
C LEU A 326 -14.72 18.30 6.52
N TYR A 327 -13.58 17.89 7.08
CA TYR A 327 -12.57 18.80 7.59
C TYR A 327 -11.97 19.69 6.48
N GLY A 328 -11.77 19.13 5.29
CA GLY A 328 -11.34 19.91 4.12
C GLY A 328 -12.31 21.00 3.69
N PHE A 329 -13.59 20.95 4.13
CA PHE A 329 -14.59 21.99 3.90
C PHE A 329 -14.74 22.94 5.10
N SER A 330 -14.42 22.52 6.34
CA SER A 330 -14.57 23.36 7.53
C SER A 330 -13.47 24.39 7.71
N ASP A 331 -12.26 24.11 7.21
CA ASP A 331 -11.14 25.06 7.26
C ASP A 331 -11.27 26.20 6.22
N GLY A 332 -12.36 26.24 5.45
CA GLY A 332 -12.44 27.08 4.25
C GLY A 332 -11.48 26.54 3.17
N LEU A 333 -11.76 26.65 1.88
CA LEU A 333 -11.41 27.86 1.13
C LEU A 333 -10.61 28.92 1.91
#